data_AF-A0A914QUB5-F1
#
_entry.id   AF-A0A914QUB5-F1
#
_cell.length_a   1.000
_cell.length_b   1.000
_cell.length_c   1.000
_cell.angle_alpha   90.00
_cell.angle_beta   90.00
_cell.angle_gamma   90.00
#
_symmetry.space_group_name_H-M   'P 1'
#
loop_
_entity.id
_entity.type
_entity.pdbx_description
1 polymer ?
#
loop_
_entity_poly.entity_id
_entity_poly.type
_entity_poly.pdbx_seq_one_letter_code
_entity_poly.pdbx_strand_id
1 'polypeptide(L)'
;MSLLREILDKMYVEPELLEQLDEDQKQTLYIKMREEQIRRWKMHEAEAEREPQRLKRNKRGIQWLTGRDGEVWVWVMGDHPNDRTIEEIIEEEAKRKALFEKTIV
;
A
#
# COMPACT_ATOMS: atom_id res chain seq x y z
N MET A 1 34.17 6.93 19.46
CA MET A 1 32.81 6.99 18.85
C MET A 1 31.82 6.69 19.97
N SER A 2 30.71 7.41 20.08
CA SER A 2 29.70 7.11 21.10
C SER A 2 28.75 6.02 20.62
N LEU A 3 28.30 5.16 21.53
CA LEU A 3 27.35 4.07 21.27
C LEU A 3 26.08 4.56 20.54
N LEU A 4 25.57 5.73 20.93
CA LEU A 4 24.41 6.37 20.30
C LEU A 4 24.65 6.64 18.80
N ARG A 5 25.87 7.02 18.42
CA ARG A 5 26.20 7.31 17.01
C ARG A 5 26.20 6.04 16.16
N GLU A 6 26.64 4.93 16.71
CA GLU A 6 26.62 3.63 16.03
C GLU A 6 25.19 3.12 15.84
N ILE A 7 24.32 3.31 16.84
CA ILE A 7 22.89 2.97 16.74
C ILE A 7 22.18 3.82 15.69
N LEU A 8 22.44 5.14 15.66
CA LEU A 8 21.83 6.04 14.66
C LEU A 8 22.33 5.78 13.24
N ASP A 9 23.56 5.29 13.08
CA ASP A 9 24.09 4.92 11.76
C ASP A 9 23.43 3.63 11.25
N LYS A 10 23.40 2.58 12.09
CA LYS A 10 22.78 1.29 11.76
C LYS A 10 21.25 1.31 11.78
N MET A 11 20.65 2.31 12.42
CA MET A 11 19.20 2.41 12.71
C MET A 11 18.63 1.16 13.43
N TYR A 12 19.49 0.44 14.15
CA TYR A 12 19.17 -0.81 14.82
C TYR A 12 19.82 -0.83 16.20
N VAL A 13 19.07 -1.33 17.19
CA VAL A 13 19.52 -1.51 18.57
C VAL A 13 19.10 -2.91 19.03
N GLU A 14 20.04 -3.63 19.63
CA GLU A 14 19.76 -4.95 20.22
C GLU A 14 18.76 -4.80 21.39
N PRO A 15 17.75 -5.68 21.52
CA PRO A 15 16.72 -5.57 22.55
C PRO A 15 17.29 -5.52 23.98
N GLU A 16 18.30 -6.35 24.27
CA GLU A 16 18.94 -6.43 25.60
C GLU A 16 19.67 -5.14 25.95
N LEU A 17 20.23 -4.44 24.96
CA LEU A 17 20.87 -3.15 25.15
C LEU A 17 19.83 -2.05 25.35
N LEU A 18 18.75 -2.09 24.57
CA LEU A 18 17.64 -1.15 24.70
C LEU A 18 17.01 -1.24 26.09
N GLU A 19 16.81 -2.43 26.64
CA GLU A 19 16.23 -2.63 27.97
C GLU A 19 17.07 -2.01 29.09
N GLN A 20 18.40 -2.03 28.94
CA GLN A 20 19.35 -1.46 29.90
C GLN A 20 19.38 0.09 29.91
N LEU A 21 18.81 0.75 28.89
CA LEU A 21 18.72 2.22 28.88
C LEU A 21 17.63 2.71 29.85
N ASP A 22 17.92 3.82 30.51
CA ASP A 22 16.93 4.56 31.29
C ASP A 22 15.82 5.12 30.37
N GLU A 23 14.64 5.41 30.94
CA GLU A 23 13.49 5.89 30.16
C GLU A 23 13.80 7.20 29.42
N ASP A 24 14.49 8.14 30.07
CA ASP A 24 14.91 9.40 29.44
C ASP A 24 15.88 9.18 28.27
N GLN A 25 16.76 8.18 28.40
CA GLN A 25 17.71 7.81 27.35
C GLN A 25 16.99 7.14 26.17
N LYS A 26 16.03 6.25 26.44
CA LYS A 26 15.15 5.64 25.43
C LYS A 26 14.37 6.70 24.67
N GLN A 27 13.76 7.65 25.38
CA GLN A 27 12.99 8.71 24.77
C GLN A 27 13.85 9.60 23.88
N THR A 28 15.05 9.97 24.34
CA THR A 28 16.02 10.70 23.54
C THR A 28 16.45 9.90 22.29
N LEU A 29 16.71 8.60 22.45
CA LEU A 29 17.08 7.71 21.34
C LEU A 29 15.96 7.65 20.28
N TYR A 30 14.71 7.44 20.70
CA TYR A 30 13.58 7.35 19.77
C TYR A 30 13.36 8.65 18.99
N ILE A 31 13.48 9.81 19.65
CA ILE A 31 13.38 11.11 18.98
C ILE A 31 14.49 11.22 17.92
N LYS A 32 15.73 10.89 18.27
CA LYS A 32 16.87 10.98 17.34
C LYS A 32 16.78 9.99 16.18
N MET A 33 16.34 8.76 16.45
CA MET A 33 16.08 7.77 15.40
C MET A 33 14.97 8.25 14.46
N ARG A 34 13.91 8.85 14.99
CA ARG A 34 12.81 9.36 14.18
C ARG A 34 13.26 10.52 13.28
N GLU A 35 14.05 11.45 13.83
CA GLU A 35 14.67 12.53 13.05
C GLU A 35 15.51 11.96 11.90
N GLU A 36 16.33 10.95 12.18
CA GLU A 36 17.20 10.33 11.17
C GLU A 36 16.40 9.56 10.10
N GLN A 37 15.34 8.84 10.48
CA GLN A 37 14.41 8.22 9.52
C GLN A 37 13.82 9.26 8.57
N ILE A 38 13.30 10.36 9.11
CA ILE A 38 12.69 11.43 8.33
C ILE A 38 13.73 12.07 7.41
N ARG A 39 14.97 12.28 7.89
CA ARG A 39 16.07 12.82 7.09
C ARG A 39 16.41 11.90 5.92
N ARG A 40 16.61 10.60 6.16
CA ARG A 40 16.88 9.59 5.11
C ARG A 40 15.74 9.49 4.12
N TRP A 41 14.51 9.47 4.60
CA TRP A 41 13.31 9.44 3.74
C TRP A 41 13.25 10.67 2.84
N LYS A 42 13.41 11.88 3.39
CA LYS A 42 13.42 13.12 2.59
C LYS A 42 14.54 13.15 1.56
N MET A 43 15.73 12.63 1.90
CA MET A 43 16.82 12.50 0.93
C MET A 43 16.46 11.56 -0.21
N HIS A 44 15.88 10.40 0.12
CA HIS A 44 15.45 9.43 -0.87
C HIS A 44 14.31 9.95 -1.76
N GLU A 45 13.34 10.68 -1.20
CA GLU A 45 12.28 11.34 -1.97
C GLU A 45 12.86 12.38 -2.94
N ALA A 46 13.79 13.23 -2.47
CA ALA A 46 14.44 14.22 -3.31
C ALA A 46 15.29 13.59 -4.43
N GLU A 47 15.89 12.43 -4.17
CA GLU A 47 16.63 11.66 -5.17
C GLU A 47 15.68 11.00 -6.17
N ALA A 48 14.56 10.44 -5.72
CA ALA A 48 13.51 9.88 -6.57
C ALA A 48 12.77 10.93 -7.43
N GLU A 49 12.73 12.18 -6.99
CA GLU A 49 12.21 13.30 -7.78
C GLU A 49 13.20 13.73 -8.89
N ARG A 50 14.51 13.73 -8.58
CA ARG A 50 15.57 14.11 -9.53
C ARG A 50 15.83 13.05 -10.59
N GLU A 51 15.91 11.80 -10.15
CA GLU A 51 15.90 10.65 -11.02
C GLU A 51 14.56 9.98 -10.80
N PRO A 52 13.56 10.16 -11.68
CA PRO A 52 12.38 9.31 -11.67
C PRO A 52 12.90 7.91 -11.97
N GLN A 53 13.32 7.21 -10.92
CA GLN A 53 13.70 5.83 -10.97
C GLN A 53 12.52 5.21 -11.65
N ARG A 54 12.78 4.61 -12.81
CA ARG A 54 11.84 3.69 -13.43
C ARG A 54 11.67 2.61 -12.37
N LEU A 55 10.76 2.83 -11.41
CA LEU A 55 10.32 1.87 -10.42
C LEU A 55 10.19 0.62 -11.25
N LYS A 56 11.10 -0.34 -11.04
CA LYS A 56 11.17 -1.54 -11.87
C LYS A 56 9.77 -2.08 -11.80
N ARG A 57 8.98 -1.81 -12.84
CA ARG A 57 7.53 -1.91 -12.81
C ARG A 57 7.34 -3.34 -12.40
N ASN A 58 6.93 -3.55 -11.15
CA ASN A 58 6.75 -4.89 -10.65
C ASN A 58 5.84 -5.49 -11.70
N LYS A 59 6.28 -6.52 -12.45
CA LYS A 59 5.58 -6.91 -13.69
C LYS A 59 4.11 -7.29 -13.41
N ARG A 60 3.78 -7.43 -12.12
CA ARG A 60 2.47 -7.52 -11.49
C ARG A 60 1.96 -6.14 -10.98
N GLY A 61 1.97 -5.12 -11.82
CA GLY A 61 1.40 -3.80 -11.51
C GLY A 61 0.01 -3.69 -12.12
N ILE A 62 -0.98 -3.24 -11.35
CA ILE A 62 -2.33 -2.97 -11.85
C ILE A 62 -2.22 -1.83 -12.86
N GLN A 63 -2.54 -2.11 -14.12
CA GLN A 63 -2.62 -1.10 -15.18
C GLN A 63 -4.08 -0.78 -15.42
N TRP A 64 -4.46 0.45 -15.07
CA TRP A 64 -5.81 0.96 -15.30
C TRP A 64 -6.02 1.19 -16.80
N LEU A 65 -7.17 0.75 -17.32
CA LEU A 65 -7.65 1.17 -18.64
C LEU A 65 -8.04 2.64 -18.56
N THR A 66 -7.70 3.42 -19.58
CA THR A 66 -8.07 4.83 -19.69
C THR A 66 -9.04 5.04 -20.85
N GLY A 67 -10.01 5.91 -20.65
CA GLY A 67 -10.97 6.34 -21.67
C GLY A 67 -10.33 7.25 -22.72
N ARG A 68 -11.12 7.67 -23.72
CA ARG A 68 -10.65 8.61 -24.78
C ARG A 68 -10.39 10.02 -24.23
N ASP A 69 -10.96 10.33 -23.08
CA ASP A 69 -10.76 11.54 -22.29
C ASP A 69 -9.47 11.52 -21.46
N GLY A 70 -8.78 10.38 -21.38
CA GLY A 70 -7.58 10.21 -20.55
C GLY A 70 -7.88 9.91 -19.09
N GLU A 71 -9.16 9.82 -18.70
CA GLU A 71 -9.59 9.45 -17.35
C GLU A 71 -9.64 7.91 -17.21
N VAL A 72 -9.73 7.42 -15.97
CA VAL A 72 -9.84 5.98 -15.71
C VAL A 72 -11.15 5.44 -16.31
N TRP A 73 -11.05 4.36 -17.08
CA TRP A 73 -12.21 3.71 -17.69
C TRP A 73 -13.10 3.09 -16.62
N VAL A 74 -14.34 3.57 -16.54
CA VAL A 74 -15.38 3.07 -15.63
C VAL A 74 -16.47 2.44 -16.49
N TRP A 75 -16.88 1.22 -16.13
CA TRP A 75 -18.10 0.61 -16.65
C TRP A 75 -19.16 0.59 -15.56
N VAL A 76 -20.34 1.11 -15.90
CA VAL A 76 -21.51 1.10 -15.03
C VAL A 76 -22.44 0.01 -15.55
N MET A 77 -22.69 -1.00 -14.72
CA MET A 77 -23.60 -2.10 -15.05
C MET A 77 -24.99 -1.56 -15.41
N GLY A 78 -25.52 -1.92 -16.58
CA GLY A 78 -26.86 -1.53 -17.03
C GLY A 78 -26.96 -0.15 -17.69
N ASP A 79 -25.86 0.59 -17.85
CA ASP A 79 -25.84 1.90 -18.52
C ASP A 79 -25.71 1.78 -20.06
N HIS A 80 -25.14 0.68 -20.56
CA HIS A 80 -25.03 0.44 -22.00
C HIS A 80 -26.37 -0.05 -22.58
N PRO A 81 -26.79 0.39 -23.78
CA PRO A 81 -28.11 0.04 -24.36
C PRO A 81 -28.39 -1.46 -24.55
N ASN A 82 -27.36 -2.29 -24.51
CA ASN A 82 -27.46 -3.75 -24.66
C ASN A 82 -27.13 -4.50 -23.36
N ASP A 83 -26.87 -3.80 -22.26
CA ASP A 83 -26.61 -4.43 -20.97
C ASP A 83 -27.93 -4.74 -20.27
N ARG A 84 -27.95 -5.87 -19.56
CA ARG A 84 -29.05 -6.20 -18.64
C ARG A 84 -29.04 -5.20 -17.49
N THR A 85 -30.21 -4.86 -16.98
CA THR A 85 -30.26 -3.97 -15.83
C THR A 85 -29.70 -4.69 -14.60
N ILE A 86 -29.28 -3.91 -13.60
CA ILE A 86 -28.73 -4.46 -12.36
C ILE A 86 -29.76 -5.37 -11.69
N GLU A 87 -31.04 -5.01 -11.73
CA GLU A 87 -32.13 -5.80 -11.16
C GLU A 87 -32.27 -7.17 -11.84
N GLU A 88 -32.21 -7.22 -13.17
CA GLU A 88 -32.28 -8.46 -13.95
C GLU A 88 -31.09 -9.39 -13.65
N ILE A 89 -29.88 -8.83 -13.54
CA ILE A 89 -28.67 -9.59 -13.20
C ILE A 89 -28.78 -10.21 -11.80
N ILE A 90 -29.23 -9.42 -10.81
CA ILE A 90 -29.40 -9.88 -9.42
C ILE A 90 -30.46 -10.99 -9.35
N GLU A 91 -31.57 -10.84 -10.06
CA GLU A 91 -32.65 -11.82 -10.04
C GLU A 91 -32.23 -13.15 -10.68
N GLU A 92 -31.49 -13.12 -11.78
CA GLU A 92 -30.91 -14.32 -12.39
C GLU A 92 -29.88 -15.01 -11.50
N GLU A 93 -29.02 -14.25 -10.82
CA GLU A 93 -28.07 -14.82 -9.86
C GLU A 93 -28.78 -15.50 -8.69
N ALA A 94 -29.84 -14.89 -8.15
CA ALA A 94 -30.65 -15.48 -7.09
C ALA A 94 -31.33 -16.78 -7.56
N LYS A 95 -31.89 -16.79 -8.77
CA LYS A 95 -32.49 -17.99 -9.39
C LYS A 95 -31.45 -19.09 -9.61
N ARG A 96 -30.25 -18.74 -10.09
CA ARG A 96 -29.14 -19.69 -10.29
C ARG A 96 -28.66 -20.29 -8.97
N LYS A 97 -28.50 -19.47 -7.93
CA LYS A 97 -28.13 -19.96 -6.59
C LYS A 97 -29.18 -20.93 -6.04
N ALA A 98 -30.46 -20.57 -6.11
CA ALA A 98 -31.56 -21.42 -5.68
C ALA A 98 -31.62 -22.74 -6.47
N LEU A 99 -31.37 -22.69 -7.79
CA LEU A 99 -31.34 -23.88 -8.63
C LEU A 99 -30.12 -24.77 -8.32
N PHE A 100 -28.95 -24.17 -8.09
CA PHE A 100 -27.73 -24.87 -7.71
C PHE A 100 -27.89 -25.57 -6.36
N GLU A 101 -28.43 -24.86 -5.37
CA GLU A 101 -28.72 -25.41 -4.04
C GLU A 101 -29.74 -26.56 -4.12
N LYS A 102 -30.78 -26.43 -4.96
CA LYS A 102 -31.75 -27.50 -5.24
C LYS A 102 -31.15 -28.71 -5.96
N THR A 103 -30.03 -28.55 -6.66
CA THR A 103 -29.36 -29.63 -7.41
C THR A 103 -28.35 -30.40 -6.55
N ILE A 104 -27.93 -29.81 -5.41
CA ILE A 104 -26.97 -30.41 -4.47
C ILE A 104 -27.68 -31.20 -3.35
N VAL A 105 -29.01 -31.09 -3.24
CA VAL A 105 -29.87 -31.88 -2.35
C VAL A 105 -30.54 -33.01 -3.15
#